data_AF-A0A2T0Q6Y0-F1
#
_entry.id   AF-A0A2T0Q6Y0-F1
#
_cell.length_a   1.000
_cell.length_b   1.000
_cell.length_c   1.000
_cell.angle_alpha   90.00
_cell.angle_beta   90.00
_cell.angle_gamma   90.00
#
_symmetry.space_group_name_H-M   'P 1'
#
loop_
_entity.id
_entity.type
_entity.pdbx_description
1 polymer ?
#
loop_
_entity_poly.entity_id
_entity_poly.type
_entity_poly.pdbx_seq_one_letter_code
_entity_poly.pdbx_strand_id
1 'polypeptide(L)'
;MGRPGPRSVDVIQHFGKRERRSHDFRRSRYRHGALALLALAGAAACASPQQQYVSEVNALCAEVNTRFSEELPYDGESFGRNDLGTLAERLRLLEDLSRQVREIEVPEGTSAPDEWLTEVEGLTEEMRGLQDYHEEAEPGDDLIIAMTLGIHDDIVGDVGSAAADGGFDTCAQVETWRIFPE
;
A
#
# COMPACT_ATOMS: atom_id res chain seq x y z
N MET A 1 48.44 -39.75 7.49
CA MET A 1 48.54 -39.20 6.11
C MET A 1 47.66 -37.95 6.09
N GLY A 2 47.99 -36.79 5.52
CA GLY A 2 49.18 -36.26 4.85
C GLY A 2 48.81 -34.88 4.28
N ARG A 3 49.56 -33.81 4.62
CA ARG A 3 49.31 -32.38 4.24
C ARG A 3 49.61 -32.15 2.73
N PRO A 4 49.34 -30.97 2.09
CA PRO A 4 48.99 -29.63 2.63
C PRO A 4 47.93 -28.79 1.86
N GLY A 5 47.68 -27.54 2.30
CA GLY A 5 47.16 -26.45 1.46
C GLY A 5 48.23 -25.89 0.50
N PRO A 6 48.08 -24.72 -0.17
CA PRO A 6 47.73 -23.41 0.44
C PRO A 6 46.70 -22.63 -0.43
N ARG A 7 46.44 -21.31 -0.41
CA ARG A 7 47.11 -20.09 0.11
C ARG A 7 46.09 -19.03 0.61
N SER A 8 46.56 -18.11 1.45
CA SER A 8 45.99 -16.78 1.67
C SER A 8 46.32 -15.83 0.51
N VAL A 9 45.50 -14.78 0.33
CA VAL A 9 45.94 -13.51 -0.27
C VAL A 9 45.35 -12.36 0.54
N ASP A 10 46.16 -11.77 1.41
CA ASP A 10 45.95 -10.41 1.89
C ASP A 10 46.23 -9.43 0.74
N VAL A 11 45.36 -8.41 0.57
CA VAL A 11 45.76 -7.16 -0.08
C VAL A 11 45.39 -5.99 0.84
N ILE A 12 46.34 -5.65 1.70
CA ILE A 12 46.41 -4.34 2.35
C ILE A 12 47.08 -3.37 1.38
N GLN A 13 46.42 -2.26 1.05
CA GLN A 13 47.03 -0.93 0.89
C GLN A 13 45.91 0.12 0.84
N HIS A 14 45.75 1.04 1.81
CA HIS A 14 46.58 2.21 2.18
C HIS A 14 46.60 3.36 1.17
N PHE A 15 46.74 4.58 1.73
CA PHE A 15 46.66 5.92 1.12
C PHE A 15 45.22 6.47 0.90
N GLY A 16 44.90 7.71 1.29
CA GLY A 16 45.75 8.76 1.87
C GLY A 16 44.99 9.78 2.74
N LYS A 17 45.72 10.40 3.66
CA LYS A 17 45.27 11.43 4.61
C LYS A 17 45.87 12.79 4.19
N ARG A 18 45.23 13.91 4.58
CA ARG A 18 45.59 15.33 4.27
C ARG A 18 45.06 15.80 2.89
N GLU A 19 44.77 17.08 2.65
CA GLU A 19 45.18 18.32 3.34
C GLU A 19 44.02 19.24 3.77
N ARG A 20 44.28 20.07 4.80
CA ARG A 20 43.57 21.35 4.99
C ARG A 20 44.19 22.37 4.05
N ARG A 21 43.39 23.18 3.34
CA ARG A 21 43.84 24.52 2.91
C ARG A 21 42.75 25.56 3.18
N SER A 22 43.00 26.37 4.19
CA SER A 22 42.31 27.64 4.37
C SER A 22 42.63 28.55 3.19
N HIS A 23 41.61 29.15 2.59
CA HIS A 23 41.76 30.31 1.72
C HIS A 23 41.06 31.51 2.34
N ASP A 24 41.79 32.21 3.20
CA ASP A 24 41.46 33.56 3.60
C ASP A 24 41.86 34.57 2.49
N PHE A 25 41.34 35.79 2.60
CA PHE A 25 41.63 36.96 1.76
C PHE A 25 41.15 36.93 0.28
N ARG A 26 39.96 37.51 0.07
CA ARG A 26 39.92 38.88 -0.50
C ARG A 26 38.69 39.67 -0.04
N ARG A 27 38.93 40.65 0.83
CA ARG A 27 38.00 41.76 1.06
C ARG A 27 37.90 42.59 -0.24
N SER A 28 36.72 42.65 -0.85
CA SER A 28 36.38 43.70 -1.81
C SER A 28 35.24 44.53 -1.24
N ARG A 29 35.44 45.83 -1.10
CA ARG A 29 34.43 46.76 -0.59
C ARG A 29 33.58 47.28 -1.75
N TYR A 30 32.39 46.73 -1.91
CA TYR A 30 31.29 47.46 -2.53
C TYR A 30 30.16 47.61 -1.50
N ARG A 31 30.11 48.79 -0.88
CA ARG A 31 28.85 49.34 -0.40
C ARG A 31 27.96 49.53 -1.63
N HIS A 32 26.69 49.17 -1.55
CA HIS A 32 25.47 49.87 -1.97
C HIS A 32 24.30 48.95 -1.57
N GLY A 33 23.17 49.52 -1.16
CA GLY A 33 22.20 48.79 -0.33
C GLY A 33 21.29 47.82 -1.10
N ALA A 34 20.91 46.73 -0.42
CA ALA A 34 19.67 46.01 -0.66
C ALA A 34 19.19 45.41 0.67
N LEU A 35 18.21 46.05 1.30
CA LEU A 35 17.39 45.43 2.33
C LEU A 35 16.49 44.40 1.64
N ALA A 36 16.91 43.14 1.62
CA ALA A 36 16.09 42.02 1.16
C ALA A 36 15.49 41.28 2.36
N LEU A 37 14.65 41.98 3.14
CA LEU A 37 13.65 41.35 3.99
C LEU A 37 12.55 40.81 3.07
N LEU A 38 12.77 39.63 2.50
CA LEU A 38 11.77 38.93 1.71
C LEU A 38 11.44 37.58 2.36
N ALA A 39 10.38 37.65 3.15
CA ALA A 39 9.40 36.60 3.38
C ALA A 39 9.95 35.16 3.53
N LEU A 40 10.14 34.76 4.79
CA LEU A 40 9.65 33.45 5.24
C LEU A 40 8.11 33.42 5.16
N ALA A 41 7.56 33.54 3.95
CA ALA A 41 6.20 33.11 3.68
C ALA A 41 6.24 31.59 3.80
N GLY A 42 5.63 31.06 4.86
CA GLY A 42 5.60 29.63 5.10
C GLY A 42 5.06 28.92 3.88
N ALA A 43 5.72 27.84 3.47
CA ALA A 43 5.15 26.87 2.55
C ALA A 43 4.01 26.13 3.26
N ALA A 44 2.88 26.83 3.46
CA ALA A 44 1.57 26.21 3.41
C ALA A 44 1.40 25.74 1.96
N ALA A 45 2.03 24.60 1.67
CA ALA A 45 1.90 23.94 0.39
C ALA A 45 0.45 23.45 0.31
N CYS A 46 -0.41 24.25 -0.32
CA CYS A 46 -1.73 23.79 -0.71
C CYS A 46 -1.52 22.57 -1.61
N ALA A 47 -1.82 21.38 -1.10
CA ALA A 47 -1.79 20.16 -1.86
C ALA A 47 -2.62 20.35 -3.13
N SER A 48 -2.15 19.86 -4.27
CA SER A 48 -2.94 19.94 -5.50
C SER A 48 -4.27 19.19 -5.33
N PRO A 49 -5.32 19.50 -6.09
CA PRO A 49 -6.58 18.74 -6.03
C PRO A 49 -6.35 17.22 -6.17
N GLN A 50 -5.42 16.81 -7.02
CA GLN A 50 -5.03 15.40 -7.16
C GLN A 50 -4.39 14.82 -5.88
N GLN A 51 -3.54 15.57 -5.18
CA GLN A 51 -2.96 15.12 -3.92
C GLN A 51 -4.00 15.06 -2.79
N GLN A 52 -5.00 15.94 -2.80
CA GLN A 52 -6.11 15.89 -1.86
C GLN A 52 -6.98 14.65 -2.13
N TYR A 53 -7.37 14.43 -3.38
CA TYR A 53 -8.12 13.24 -3.83
C TYR A 53 -7.43 11.92 -3.45
N VAL A 54 -6.15 11.76 -3.81
CA VAL A 54 -5.36 10.56 -3.45
C VAL A 54 -5.21 10.42 -1.93
N SER A 55 -5.09 11.52 -1.18
CA SER A 55 -5.02 11.46 0.29
C SER A 55 -6.34 11.06 0.94
N GLU A 56 -7.48 11.41 0.35
CA GLU A 56 -8.82 11.07 0.85
C GLU A 56 -9.14 9.60 0.59
N VAL A 57 -8.89 9.12 -0.64
CA VAL A 57 -9.03 7.69 -1.00
C VAL A 57 -8.12 6.81 -0.15
N ASN A 58 -6.84 7.18 0.02
CA ASN A 58 -5.92 6.44 0.90
C ASN A 58 -6.35 6.45 2.39
N ALA A 59 -7.08 7.47 2.86
CA ALA A 59 -7.59 7.50 4.22
C ALA A 59 -8.74 6.50 4.43
N LEU A 60 -9.64 6.35 3.43
CA LEU A 60 -10.68 5.31 3.46
C LEU A 60 -10.05 3.90 3.46
N CYS A 61 -9.03 3.68 2.62
CA CYS A 61 -8.30 2.41 2.62
C CYS A 61 -7.57 2.15 3.95
N ALA A 62 -7.01 3.18 4.61
CA ALA A 62 -6.41 3.01 5.93
C ALA A 62 -7.43 2.53 6.99
N GLU A 63 -8.67 3.03 6.94
CA GLU A 63 -9.75 2.57 7.82
C GLU A 63 -10.10 1.10 7.54
N VAL A 64 -10.30 0.73 6.27
CA VAL A 64 -10.58 -0.65 5.86
C VAL A 64 -9.46 -1.60 6.29
N ASN A 65 -8.19 -1.28 6.00
CA ASN A 65 -7.02 -2.06 6.41
C ASN A 65 -6.97 -2.27 7.93
N THR A 66 -7.24 -1.21 8.70
CA THR A 66 -7.28 -1.27 10.18
C THR A 66 -8.39 -2.20 10.66
N ARG A 67 -9.62 -2.06 10.15
CA ARG A 67 -10.74 -2.92 10.57
C ARG A 67 -10.51 -4.38 10.17
N PHE A 68 -9.96 -4.64 8.99
CA PHE A 68 -9.63 -5.99 8.53
C PHE A 68 -8.54 -6.68 9.38
N SER A 69 -7.55 -5.93 9.86
CA SER A 69 -6.42 -6.48 10.64
C SER A 69 -6.67 -6.53 12.15
N GLU A 70 -7.41 -5.58 12.72
CA GLU A 70 -7.59 -5.46 14.19
C GLU A 70 -8.98 -5.88 14.68
N GLU A 71 -10.05 -5.64 13.91
CA GLU A 71 -11.44 -5.91 14.33
C GLU A 71 -12.02 -7.18 13.70
N LEU A 72 -11.60 -7.50 12.48
CA LEU A 72 -12.14 -8.55 11.63
C LEU A 72 -11.04 -9.54 11.14
N PRO A 73 -10.13 -10.03 12.01
CA PRO A 73 -9.23 -11.11 11.62
C PRO A 73 -10.03 -12.40 11.37
N TYR A 74 -9.49 -13.28 10.52
CA TYR A 74 -9.98 -14.65 10.41
C TYR A 74 -9.24 -15.53 11.42
N ASP A 75 -10.00 -16.34 12.18
CA ASP A 75 -9.49 -17.08 13.34
C ASP A 75 -9.06 -18.52 12.96
N GLY A 76 -7.99 -18.65 12.18
CA GLY A 76 -7.20 -19.90 12.13
C GLY A 76 -6.82 -20.45 10.75
N GLU A 77 -6.34 -21.71 10.76
CA GLU A 77 -5.73 -22.41 9.61
C GLU A 77 -6.73 -22.87 8.52
N SER A 78 -8.02 -22.57 8.68
CA SER A 78 -9.09 -23.01 7.77
C SER A 78 -10.32 -22.10 7.86
N PHE A 79 -10.96 -21.82 6.73
CA PHE A 79 -12.16 -20.98 6.64
C PHE A 79 -13.41 -21.84 6.87
N GLY A 80 -14.28 -21.42 7.78
CA GLY A 80 -15.45 -22.21 8.18
C GLY A 80 -16.69 -21.37 8.52
N ARG A 81 -17.74 -22.05 9.00
CA ARG A 81 -19.05 -21.42 9.24
C ARG A 81 -19.03 -20.32 10.32
N ASN A 82 -18.01 -20.30 11.19
CA ASN A 82 -17.83 -19.24 12.19
C ASN A 82 -17.35 -17.94 11.54
N ASP A 83 -16.61 -18.03 10.43
CA ASP A 83 -16.00 -16.91 9.72
C ASP A 83 -16.99 -16.14 8.85
N LEU A 84 -18.21 -16.66 8.65
CA LEU A 84 -19.27 -15.99 7.87
C LEU A 84 -19.67 -14.62 8.45
N GLY A 85 -19.60 -14.44 9.78
CA GLY A 85 -19.80 -13.13 10.40
C GLY A 85 -18.72 -12.12 10.02
N THR A 86 -17.46 -12.58 9.99
CA THR A 86 -16.30 -11.78 9.56
C THR A 86 -16.36 -11.48 8.06
N LEU A 87 -16.71 -12.48 7.23
CA LEU A 87 -16.88 -12.33 5.79
C LEU A 87 -17.95 -11.28 5.46
N ALA A 88 -19.12 -11.34 6.12
CA ALA A 88 -20.22 -10.42 5.87
C ALA A 88 -19.88 -8.95 6.22
N GLU A 89 -19.17 -8.68 7.32
CA GLU A 89 -18.76 -7.31 7.65
C GLU A 89 -17.57 -6.83 6.80
N ARG A 90 -16.64 -7.72 6.42
CA ARG A 90 -15.58 -7.39 5.44
C ARG A 90 -16.17 -7.05 4.06
N LEU A 91 -17.16 -7.83 3.58
CA LEU A 91 -17.91 -7.56 2.36
C LEU A 91 -18.58 -6.18 2.43
N ARG A 92 -19.32 -5.90 3.51
CA ARG A 92 -19.99 -4.61 3.74
C ARG A 92 -19.01 -3.44 3.73
N LEU A 93 -17.78 -3.63 4.22
CA LEU A 93 -16.73 -2.62 4.21
C LEU A 93 -16.19 -2.31 2.80
N LEU A 94 -16.07 -3.30 1.91
CA LEU A 94 -15.65 -3.09 0.52
C LEU A 94 -16.75 -2.43 -0.32
N GLU A 95 -18.02 -2.78 -0.06
CA GLU A 95 -19.19 -2.08 -0.61
C GLU A 95 -19.20 -0.60 -0.18
N ASP A 96 -19.01 -0.33 1.12
CA ASP A 96 -18.95 1.04 1.66
C ASP A 96 -17.72 1.81 1.17
N LEU A 97 -16.56 1.17 0.98
CA LEU A 97 -15.37 1.78 0.38
C LEU A 97 -15.66 2.23 -1.05
N SER A 98 -16.16 1.31 -1.88
CA SER A 98 -16.47 1.58 -3.29
C SER A 98 -17.51 2.69 -3.45
N ARG A 99 -18.53 2.70 -2.58
CA ARG A 99 -19.54 3.76 -2.52
C ARG A 99 -18.92 5.11 -2.13
N GLN A 100 -18.13 5.16 -1.05
CA GLN A 100 -17.54 6.41 -0.56
C GLN A 100 -16.54 7.01 -1.56
N VAL A 101 -15.69 6.18 -2.20
CA VAL A 101 -14.75 6.67 -3.24
C VAL A 101 -15.50 7.32 -4.40
N ARG A 102 -16.65 6.78 -4.80
CA ARG A 102 -17.52 7.35 -5.86
C ARG A 102 -18.24 8.63 -5.44
N GLU A 103 -18.33 8.92 -4.15
CA GLU A 103 -18.89 10.16 -3.62
C GLU A 103 -17.84 11.30 -3.59
N ILE A 104 -16.54 11.01 -3.74
CA ILE A 104 -15.46 12.00 -3.81
C ILE A 104 -15.40 12.65 -5.21
N GLU A 105 -15.26 13.97 -5.28
CA GLU A 105 -15.08 14.71 -6.53
C GLU A 105 -13.71 14.38 -7.19
N VAL A 106 -13.74 13.70 -8.33
CA VAL A 106 -12.54 13.37 -9.11
C VAL A 106 -12.02 14.62 -9.85
N PRO A 107 -10.76 15.04 -9.66
CA PRO A 107 -10.22 16.23 -10.33
C PRO A 107 -10.09 16.09 -11.85
N GLU A 108 -10.16 17.20 -12.59
CA GLU A 108 -9.95 17.18 -14.05
C GLU A 108 -8.55 16.67 -14.44
N GLY A 109 -8.52 15.74 -15.39
CA GLY A 109 -7.27 15.11 -15.87
C GLY A 109 -6.75 13.97 -15.00
N THR A 110 -7.40 13.72 -13.85
CA THR A 110 -7.26 12.47 -13.11
C THR A 110 -8.01 11.38 -13.87
N SER A 111 -7.33 10.30 -14.22
CA SER A 111 -8.03 9.03 -14.46
C SER A 111 -8.68 8.63 -13.14
N ALA A 112 -10.01 8.72 -13.07
CA ALA A 112 -10.77 8.09 -11.99
C ALA A 112 -10.28 6.64 -11.85
N PRO A 113 -10.26 6.09 -10.64
CA PRO A 113 -9.70 4.78 -10.40
C PRO A 113 -10.70 3.69 -10.79
N ASP A 114 -11.30 3.81 -11.98
CA ASP A 114 -12.33 2.92 -12.49
C ASP A 114 -11.80 1.48 -12.59
N GLU A 115 -10.51 1.31 -12.91
CA GLU A 115 -9.82 0.01 -12.92
C GLU A 115 -9.70 -0.55 -11.50
N TRP A 116 -9.11 0.18 -10.55
CA TRP A 116 -9.03 -0.25 -9.14
C TRP A 116 -10.41 -0.51 -8.51
N LEU A 117 -11.40 0.35 -8.76
CA LEU A 117 -12.77 0.14 -8.30
C LEU A 117 -13.42 -1.08 -8.96
N THR A 118 -13.11 -1.37 -10.23
CA THR A 118 -13.55 -2.61 -10.88
C THR A 118 -13.00 -3.84 -10.16
N GLU A 119 -11.71 -3.82 -9.78
CA GLU A 119 -11.11 -4.92 -9.02
C GLU A 119 -11.70 -5.03 -7.60
N VAL A 120 -11.94 -3.91 -6.89
CA VAL A 120 -12.60 -3.92 -5.58
C VAL A 120 -14.04 -4.47 -5.67
N GLU A 121 -14.77 -4.15 -6.74
CA GLU A 121 -16.09 -4.71 -7.01
C GLU A 121 -16.03 -6.20 -7.38
N GLY A 122 -15.02 -6.64 -8.14
CA GLY A 122 -14.76 -8.06 -8.42
C GLY A 122 -14.47 -8.85 -7.14
N LEU A 123 -13.64 -8.31 -6.25
CA LEU A 123 -13.38 -8.89 -4.93
C LEU A 123 -14.66 -8.96 -4.09
N THR A 124 -15.47 -7.91 -4.13
CA THR A 124 -16.78 -7.85 -3.44
C THR A 124 -17.75 -8.90 -4.00
N GLU A 125 -17.77 -9.14 -5.30
CA GLU A 125 -18.60 -10.18 -5.93
C GLU A 125 -18.12 -11.60 -5.56
N GLU A 126 -16.81 -11.87 -5.58
CA GLU A 126 -16.24 -13.17 -5.18
C GLU A 126 -16.48 -13.45 -3.69
N MET A 127 -16.30 -12.45 -2.81
CA MET A 127 -16.59 -12.59 -1.38
C MET A 127 -18.07 -12.86 -1.09
N ARG A 128 -18.99 -12.29 -1.89
CA ARG A 128 -20.42 -12.62 -1.82
C ARG A 128 -20.70 -14.02 -2.32
N GLY A 129 -20.05 -14.44 -3.42
CA GLY A 129 -20.12 -15.81 -3.94
C GLY A 129 -19.64 -16.85 -2.92
N LEU A 130 -18.55 -16.56 -2.20
CA LEU A 130 -18.06 -17.40 -1.09
C LEU A 130 -19.07 -17.47 0.07
N GLN A 131 -19.74 -16.36 0.40
CA GLN A 131 -20.78 -16.34 1.43
C GLN A 131 -21.96 -17.24 1.03
N ASP A 132 -22.55 -16.99 -0.15
CA ASP A 132 -23.69 -17.74 -0.68
C ASP A 132 -23.34 -19.24 -0.75
N TYR A 133 -22.14 -19.57 -1.24
CA TYR A 133 -21.68 -20.96 -1.33
C TYR A 133 -21.57 -21.62 0.05
N HIS A 134 -21.02 -20.95 1.06
CA HIS A 134 -20.90 -21.51 2.41
C HIS A 134 -22.23 -21.65 3.17
N GLU A 135 -23.24 -20.85 2.84
CA GLU A 135 -24.59 -21.00 3.37
C GLU A 135 -25.30 -22.24 2.77
N GLU A 136 -24.98 -22.61 1.53
CA GLU A 136 -25.56 -23.77 0.81
C GLU A 136 -24.72 -25.06 0.85
N ALA A 137 -23.42 -25.00 1.18
CA ALA A 137 -22.45 -26.10 1.04
C ALA A 137 -22.82 -27.41 1.77
N GLU A 138 -22.67 -28.53 1.06
CA GLU A 138 -22.84 -29.89 1.57
C GLU A 138 -21.50 -30.55 1.96
N PRO A 139 -21.50 -31.61 2.80
CA PRO A 139 -20.28 -32.34 3.14
C PRO A 139 -19.60 -32.98 1.90
N GLY A 140 -18.46 -32.43 1.49
CA GLY A 140 -17.70 -32.84 0.29
C GLY A 140 -17.24 -31.67 -0.60
N ASP A 141 -17.75 -30.47 -0.34
CA ASP A 141 -17.51 -29.25 -1.10
C ASP A 141 -16.15 -28.55 -0.80
N ASP A 142 -15.32 -29.14 0.06
CA ASP A 142 -14.04 -28.59 0.53
C ASP A 142 -13.08 -28.16 -0.61
N LEU A 143 -13.12 -28.85 -1.75
CA LEU A 143 -12.29 -28.53 -2.92
C LEU A 143 -12.74 -27.24 -3.61
N ILE A 144 -14.05 -26.97 -3.67
CA ILE A 144 -14.59 -25.76 -4.30
C ILE A 144 -14.28 -24.56 -3.41
N ILE A 145 -14.47 -24.70 -2.09
CA ILE A 145 -14.05 -23.70 -1.09
C ILE A 145 -12.57 -23.34 -1.29
N ALA A 146 -11.68 -24.35 -1.36
CA ALA A 146 -10.26 -24.13 -1.58
C ALA A 146 -9.91 -23.46 -2.92
N MET A 147 -10.72 -23.67 -3.98
CA MET A 147 -10.55 -22.99 -5.27
C MET A 147 -11.01 -21.53 -5.22
N THR A 148 -12.17 -21.25 -4.64
CA THR A 148 -12.70 -19.89 -4.41
C THR A 148 -11.75 -19.06 -3.54
N LEU A 149 -11.15 -19.66 -2.50
CA LEU A 149 -10.12 -19.01 -1.68
C LEU A 149 -8.85 -18.65 -2.49
N GLY A 150 -8.47 -19.46 -3.48
CA GLY A 150 -7.36 -19.14 -4.39
C GLY A 150 -7.70 -18.00 -5.35
N ILE A 151 -8.93 -17.98 -5.88
CA ILE A 151 -9.43 -16.89 -6.75
C ILE A 151 -9.50 -15.57 -5.97
N HIS A 152 -9.98 -15.60 -4.73
CA HIS A 152 -9.97 -14.44 -3.82
C HIS A 152 -8.56 -13.84 -3.68
N ASP A 153 -7.56 -14.69 -3.45
CA ASP A 153 -6.17 -14.25 -3.27
C ASP A 153 -5.51 -13.68 -4.54
N ASP A 154 -5.85 -14.22 -5.72
CA ASP A 154 -5.45 -13.66 -7.02
C ASP A 154 -6.09 -12.27 -7.22
N ILE A 155 -7.41 -12.13 -7.01
CA ILE A 155 -8.14 -10.86 -7.15
C ILE A 155 -7.63 -9.81 -6.14
N VAL A 156 -7.33 -10.20 -4.90
CA VAL A 156 -6.68 -9.30 -3.93
C VAL A 156 -5.36 -8.75 -4.50
N GLY A 157 -4.56 -9.58 -5.17
CA GLY A 157 -3.34 -9.14 -5.86
C GLY A 157 -3.59 -8.14 -6.99
N ASP A 158 -4.65 -8.34 -7.78
CA ASP A 158 -5.05 -7.43 -8.85
C ASP A 158 -5.55 -6.09 -8.31
N VAL A 159 -6.36 -6.08 -7.23
CA VAL A 159 -6.74 -4.85 -6.48
C VAL A 159 -5.50 -4.07 -6.03
N GLY A 160 -4.52 -4.75 -5.42
CA GLY A 160 -3.30 -4.11 -4.94
C GLY A 160 -2.46 -3.51 -6.07
N SER A 161 -2.42 -4.18 -7.22
CA SER A 161 -1.69 -3.76 -8.41
C SER A 161 -2.36 -2.53 -9.06
N ALA A 162 -3.68 -2.58 -9.27
CA ALA A 162 -4.45 -1.47 -9.82
C ALA A 162 -4.43 -0.23 -8.91
N ALA A 163 -4.43 -0.43 -7.58
CA ALA A 163 -4.23 0.65 -6.62
C ALA A 163 -2.84 1.31 -6.76
N ALA A 164 -1.79 0.51 -6.91
CA ALA A 164 -0.42 1.02 -7.08
C ALA A 164 -0.24 1.80 -8.38
N ASP A 165 -0.77 1.30 -9.50
CA ASP A 165 -0.73 2.00 -10.79
C ASP A 165 -1.56 3.30 -10.78
N GLY A 166 -2.64 3.34 -9.99
CA GLY A 166 -3.40 4.55 -9.71
C GLY A 166 -2.73 5.55 -8.73
N GLY A 167 -1.66 5.15 -8.05
CA GLY A 167 -0.94 5.97 -7.05
C GLY A 167 -1.59 5.98 -5.66
N PHE A 168 -2.41 4.99 -5.33
CA PHE A 168 -3.07 4.84 -4.03
C PHE A 168 -2.25 3.93 -3.11
N ASP A 169 -1.08 4.40 -2.67
CA ASP A 169 -0.10 3.64 -1.89
C ASP A 169 -0.66 2.91 -0.65
N THR A 170 -1.74 3.41 -0.02
CA THR A 170 -2.40 2.74 1.12
C THR A 170 -3.40 1.69 0.66
N CYS A 171 -4.14 1.98 -0.42
CA CYS A 171 -5.05 1.01 -1.04
C CYS A 171 -4.29 -0.15 -1.72
N ALA A 172 -3.00 0.01 -2.03
CA ALA A 172 -2.13 -1.07 -2.50
C ALA A 172 -1.67 -2.03 -1.38
N GLN A 173 -1.87 -1.70 -0.09
CA GLN A 173 -1.48 -2.52 1.06
C GLN A 173 -2.57 -3.54 1.43
N VAL A 174 -2.96 -4.33 0.43
CA VAL A 174 -4.10 -5.27 0.44
C VAL A 174 -3.82 -6.62 1.11
N GLU A 175 -2.61 -6.89 1.61
CA GLU A 175 -2.27 -8.19 2.19
C GLU A 175 -3.21 -8.59 3.35
N THR A 176 -3.74 -7.61 4.09
CA THR A 176 -4.74 -7.82 5.15
C THR A 176 -6.14 -8.18 4.65
N TRP A 177 -6.40 -8.04 3.33
CA TRP A 177 -7.67 -8.32 2.66
C TRP A 177 -7.81 -9.78 2.23
N ARG A 178 -6.69 -10.53 2.18
CA ARG A 178 -6.69 -11.99 2.07
C ARG A 178 -7.52 -12.61 3.18
N ILE A 179 -8.04 -13.81 2.92
CA ILE A 179 -8.68 -14.64 3.95
C ILE A 179 -7.62 -15.30 4.83
N PHE A 180 -6.45 -15.63 4.28
CA PHE A 180 -5.27 -16.07 5.02
C PHE A 180 -4.06 -15.19 4.68
N PRO A 181 -3.82 -14.08 5.40
CA PRO A 181 -2.56 -13.35 5.30
C PRO A 181 -1.38 -14.19 5.79
N GLU A 182 -0.28 -14.25 5.01
CA GLU A 182 0.98 -14.94 5.35
C GLU A 182 1.86 -14.18 6.37
#